data_AF-A0A257A9L1-F1
#
_entry.id   AF-A0A257A9L1-F1
#
_cell.length_a   1.000
_cell.length_b   1.000
_cell.length_c   1.000
_cell.angle_alpha   90.00
_cell.angle_beta   90.00
_cell.angle_gamma   90.00
#
_symmetry.space_group_name_H-M   'P 1'
#
loop_
_entity.id
_entity.type
_entity.pdbx_description
1 polymer ?
#
loop_
_entity_poly.entity_id
_entity_poly.type
_entity_poly.pdbx_seq_one_letter_code
_entity_poly.pdbx_strand_id
1 'polypeptide(L)'
;MGKLNNEKVTLVTEAQAKKGVILIAKPLPSCVKCKLYKVCMGNLRPYARYEVVKVRRISHVCPLTGSPMRVAIVRELPVKVAIASHKAVEGAIVSYSPPNCNVGNCKYRELCFPKALRRRDKGVVKDILDITINCPEGRDLKVILFLPLGR
;
A
#
# COMPACT_ATOMS: atom_id res chain seq x y z
N MET A 1 8.56 12.11 18.24
CA MET A 1 8.19 11.31 17.05
C MET A 1 7.88 12.23 15.87
N GLY A 2 8.78 12.32 14.88
CA GLY A 2 8.56 13.11 13.67
C GLY A 2 7.41 12.53 12.82
N LYS A 3 6.41 13.34 12.49
CA LYS A 3 5.37 12.99 11.52
C LYS A 3 6.04 12.77 10.17
N LEU A 4 6.14 11.51 9.73
CA LEU A 4 6.34 11.21 8.31
C LEU A 4 5.09 11.70 7.58
N ASN A 5 5.09 12.92 7.06
CA ASN A 5 4.00 13.46 6.24
C ASN A 5 4.00 12.72 4.89
N ASN A 6 3.32 11.57 4.85
CA ASN A 6 3.13 10.75 3.65
C ASN A 6 1.73 10.98 3.04
N GLU A 7 1.27 12.23 3.10
CA GLU A 7 -0.01 12.64 2.52
C GLU A 7 0.14 12.88 1.02
N LYS A 8 -0.81 12.35 0.24
CA LYS A 8 -0.82 12.44 -1.22
C LYS A 8 -2.15 12.99 -1.70
N VAL A 9 -2.12 13.79 -2.75
CA VAL A 9 -3.34 14.23 -3.45
C VAL A 9 -3.73 13.15 -4.45
N THR A 10 -5.00 12.73 -4.40
CA THR A 10 -5.60 11.76 -5.32
C THR A 10 -7.01 12.18 -5.75
N LEU A 11 -7.59 11.46 -6.71
CA LEU A 11 -9.02 11.44 -6.95
C LEU A 11 -9.64 10.21 -6.26
N VAL A 12 -10.82 10.38 -5.68
CA VAL A 12 -11.68 9.31 -5.15
C VAL A 12 -13.08 9.47 -5.73
N THR A 13 -13.86 8.39 -5.83
CA THR A 13 -15.27 8.51 -6.25
C THR A 13 -16.04 9.34 -5.24
N GLU A 14 -17.13 9.99 -5.65
CA GLU A 14 -17.95 10.77 -4.72
C GLU A 14 -18.45 9.94 -3.53
N ALA A 15 -18.82 8.67 -3.75
CA ALA A 15 -19.18 7.74 -2.70
C ALA A 15 -18.04 7.45 -1.69
N GLN A 16 -16.78 7.56 -2.12
CA GLN A 16 -15.60 7.37 -1.27
C GLN A 16 -15.08 8.68 -0.67
N ALA A 17 -15.65 9.83 -1.03
CA ALA A 17 -15.18 11.15 -0.64
C ALA A 17 -15.60 11.53 0.79
N LYS A 18 -15.19 10.72 1.77
CA LYS A 18 -15.44 10.93 3.21
C LYS A 18 -14.17 10.65 4.01
N LYS A 19 -13.86 11.52 4.98
CA LYS A 19 -12.73 11.34 5.89
C LYS A 19 -12.83 9.99 6.63
N GLY A 20 -11.71 9.29 6.75
CA GLY A 20 -11.59 7.96 7.39
C GLY A 20 -11.90 6.79 6.46
N VAL A 21 -12.42 7.01 5.25
CA VAL A 21 -12.63 5.94 4.27
C VAL A 21 -11.29 5.36 3.83
N ILE A 22 -11.20 4.03 3.79
CA ILE A 22 -10.03 3.31 3.28
C ILE A 22 -10.33 2.80 1.88
N LEU A 23 -9.43 3.13 0.94
CA LEU A 23 -9.49 2.66 -0.44
C LEU A 23 -8.23 1.87 -0.82
N ILE A 24 -8.35 1.04 -1.84
CA ILE A 24 -7.22 0.32 -2.45
C ILE A 24 -6.94 0.95 -3.80
N ALA A 25 -5.70 1.37 -4.05
CA ALA A 25 -5.29 1.94 -5.32
C ALA A 25 -5.23 0.87 -6.41
N LYS A 26 -6.33 0.66 -7.14
CA LYS A 26 -6.43 -0.35 -8.22
C LYS A 26 -6.47 0.35 -9.59
N PRO A 27 -5.32 0.71 -10.19
CA PRO A 27 -5.31 1.24 -11.55
C PRO A 27 -5.75 0.17 -12.55
N LEU A 28 -6.65 0.52 -13.47
CA LEU A 28 -6.98 -0.31 -14.63
C LEU A 28 -5.89 -0.15 -15.72
N PRO A 29 -5.69 -1.13 -16.62
CA PRO A 29 -4.76 -0.97 -17.74
C PRO A 29 -5.03 0.29 -18.57
N SER A 30 -6.30 0.63 -18.79
CA SER A 30 -6.73 1.83 -19.50
C SER A 30 -6.40 3.14 -18.76
N CYS A 31 -6.17 3.11 -17.43
CA CYS A 31 -5.81 4.29 -16.67
C CYS A 31 -4.47 4.88 -17.08
N VAL A 32 -3.53 4.08 -17.60
CA VAL A 32 -2.16 4.54 -17.92
C VAL A 32 -2.15 5.66 -18.98
N LYS A 33 -3.12 5.65 -19.90
CA LYS A 33 -3.28 6.68 -20.94
C LYS A 33 -4.23 7.83 -20.55
N CYS A 34 -4.80 7.80 -19.33
CA CYS A 34 -5.77 8.79 -18.89
C CYS A 34 -5.10 10.13 -18.58
N LYS A 35 -5.69 11.24 -19.05
CA LYS A 35 -5.22 12.61 -18.75
C LYS A 35 -5.16 12.95 -17.26
N LEU A 36 -6.01 12.31 -16.45
CA LEU A 36 -6.03 12.48 -14.99
C LEU A 36 -5.13 11.48 -14.26
N TYR A 37 -4.43 10.58 -14.95
CA TYR A 37 -3.69 9.47 -14.34
C TYR A 37 -2.72 9.95 -13.26
N LYS A 38 -1.90 10.96 -13.57
CA LYS A 38 -0.87 11.49 -12.67
C LYS A 38 -1.46 11.87 -11.30
N VAL A 39 -2.57 12.62 -11.27
CA VAL A 39 -3.23 13.04 -10.04
C VAL A 39 -4.19 11.99 -9.47
N CYS A 40 -4.65 11.02 -10.26
CA CYS A 40 -5.54 9.96 -9.81
C CYS A 40 -4.74 8.79 -9.23
N MET A 41 -4.33 7.82 -10.06
CA MET A 41 -3.65 6.61 -9.60
C MET A 41 -2.13 6.68 -9.69
N GLY A 42 -1.58 7.64 -10.45
CA GLY A 42 -0.14 7.73 -10.76
C GLY A 42 0.73 8.06 -9.55
N ASN A 43 0.20 8.81 -8.59
CA ASN A 43 0.90 9.12 -7.33
C ASN A 43 0.76 8.02 -6.26
N LEU A 44 -0.14 7.06 -6.49
CA LEU A 44 -0.43 6.00 -5.54
C LEU A 44 0.38 4.74 -5.86
N ARG A 45 0.80 4.04 -4.81
CA ARG A 45 1.39 2.71 -4.92
C ARG A 45 0.28 1.73 -5.33
N PRO A 46 0.39 1.05 -6.48
CA PRO A 46 -0.64 0.10 -6.90
C PRO A 46 -0.88 -0.96 -5.84
N TYR A 47 -2.15 -1.30 -5.60
CA TYR A 47 -2.65 -2.25 -4.62
C TYR A 47 -2.39 -1.90 -3.14
N ALA A 48 -1.81 -0.73 -2.85
CA ALA A 48 -1.70 -0.25 -1.48
C ALA A 48 -3.03 0.32 -0.96
N ARG A 49 -3.17 0.31 0.37
CA ARG A 49 -4.32 0.87 1.08
C ARG A 49 -4.03 2.32 1.45
N TYR A 50 -5.03 3.18 1.28
CA TYR A 50 -4.96 4.61 1.56
C TYR A 50 -6.18 5.04 2.38
N GLU A 51 -5.98 5.85 3.41
CA GLU A 51 -7.05 6.46 4.20
C GLU A 51 -7.28 7.90 3.73
N VAL A 52 -8.53 8.31 3.51
CA VAL A 52 -8.89 9.69 3.20
C VAL A 52 -8.76 10.56 4.45
N VAL A 53 -7.82 11.51 4.42
CA VAL A 53 -7.61 12.44 5.54
C VAL A 53 -8.37 13.75 5.36
N LYS A 54 -8.58 14.19 4.11
CA LYS A 54 -9.31 15.42 3.78
C LYS A 54 -9.92 15.32 2.38
N VAL A 55 -11.09 15.90 2.20
CA VAL A 55 -11.76 16.03 0.89
C VAL A 55 -11.77 17.51 0.52
N ARG A 56 -11.40 17.83 -0.73
CA ARG A 56 -11.44 19.19 -1.28
C ARG A 56 -12.75 19.38 -2.05
N ARG A 57 -13.16 20.64 -2.22
CA ARG A 57 -14.38 21.00 -2.97
C ARG A 57 -14.22 20.89 -4.49
N ILE A 58 -13.03 20.54 -4.99
CA ILE A 58 -12.74 20.36 -6.41
C ILE A 58 -13.27 18.99 -6.88
N SER A 59 -14.02 18.98 -7.98
CA SER A 59 -14.54 17.78 -8.62
C SER A 59 -13.97 17.58 -10.03
N HIS A 60 -13.98 16.33 -10.46
CA HIS A 60 -13.67 15.91 -11.82
C HIS A 60 -14.63 14.80 -12.23
N VAL A 61 -14.64 14.45 -13.52
CA VAL A 61 -15.31 13.25 -14.02
C VAL A 61 -14.25 12.27 -14.52
N CYS A 62 -14.36 11.01 -14.13
CA CYS A 62 -13.51 9.96 -14.66
C CYS A 62 -13.81 9.75 -16.16
N PRO A 63 -12.84 9.98 -17.09
CA PRO A 63 -13.10 9.84 -18.53
C PRO A 63 -13.42 8.41 -18.97
N LEU A 64 -13.06 7.41 -18.17
CA LEU A 64 -13.22 5.99 -18.51
C LEU A 64 -14.55 5.41 -18.04
N THR A 65 -15.09 5.90 -16.92
CA THR A 65 -16.28 5.33 -16.28
C THR A 65 -17.44 6.31 -16.18
N GLY A 66 -17.24 7.59 -16.53
CA GLY A 66 -18.23 8.66 -16.33
C GLY A 66 -18.50 9.02 -14.85
N SER A 67 -17.81 8.38 -13.91
CA SER A 67 -18.10 8.54 -12.48
C SER A 67 -17.68 9.92 -11.96
N PRO A 68 -18.49 10.56 -11.09
CA PRO A 68 -18.10 11.78 -10.40
C PRO A 68 -17.00 11.49 -9.38
N MET A 69 -15.96 12.32 -9.43
CA MET A 69 -14.75 12.20 -8.61
C MET A 69 -14.53 13.47 -7.79
N ARG A 70 -13.95 13.32 -6.60
CA ARG A 70 -13.50 14.43 -5.74
C ARG A 70 -12.00 14.38 -5.54
N VAL A 71 -11.37 15.55 -5.47
CA VAL A 71 -9.97 15.64 -5.05
C VAL A 71 -9.90 15.39 -3.54
N ALA A 72 -9.06 14.43 -3.13
CA ALA A 72 -8.84 14.08 -1.74
C ALA A 72 -7.35 14.11 -1.40
N ILE A 73 -7.05 14.38 -0.13
CA ILE A 73 -5.75 14.10 0.46
C ILE A 73 -5.89 12.74 1.16
N VAL A 74 -4.96 11.84 0.88
CA VAL A 74 -4.92 10.49 1.44
C VAL A 74 -3.59 10.19 2.10
N ARG A 75 -3.58 9.28 3.06
CA ARG A 75 -2.37 8.76 3.72
C ARG A 75 -2.21 7.28 3.42
N GLU A 76 -1.01 6.87 3.02
CA GLU A 76 -0.68 5.46 2.81
C GLU A 76 -0.70 4.70 4.14
N LEU A 77 -1.40 3.56 4.18
CA LEU A 77 -1.45 2.69 5.36
C LEU A 77 -0.34 1.64 5.31
N PRO A 78 0.15 1.15 6.47
CA PRO A 78 1.11 0.06 6.52
C PRO A 78 0.62 -1.20 5.81
N VAL A 79 1.55 -1.90 5.17
CA VAL A 79 1.34 -3.17 4.50
C VAL A 79 1.73 -4.30 5.44
N LYS A 80 0.86 -5.29 5.63
CA LYS A 80 1.23 -6.53 6.32
C LYS A 80 2.17 -7.33 5.42
N VAL A 81 3.35 -7.65 5.92
CA VAL A 81 4.36 -8.41 5.16
C VAL A 81 5.18 -9.30 6.08
N ALA A 82 5.49 -10.50 5.61
CA ALA A 82 6.41 -11.42 6.26
C ALA A 82 7.85 -11.11 5.82
N ILE A 83 8.75 -10.93 6.79
CA ILE A 83 10.18 -10.74 6.57
C ILE A 83 10.98 -11.69 7.45
N ALA A 84 12.27 -11.88 7.14
CA ALA A 84 13.16 -12.66 7.99
C ALA A 84 13.18 -12.10 9.41
N SER A 85 13.05 -12.97 10.42
CA SER A 85 12.84 -12.56 11.82
C SER A 85 13.94 -11.63 12.36
N HIS A 86 15.20 -11.88 11.99
CA HIS A 86 16.34 -11.01 12.37
C HIS A 86 16.26 -9.57 11.82
N LYS A 87 15.37 -9.29 10.86
CA LYS A 87 15.10 -7.94 10.33
C LYS A 87 13.85 -7.29 10.93
N ALA A 88 13.04 -8.04 11.66
CA ALA A 88 11.82 -7.55 12.29
C ALA A 88 12.18 -6.82 13.59
N VAL A 89 12.71 -5.62 13.46
CA VAL A 89 13.02 -4.72 14.58
C VAL A 89 12.13 -3.49 14.45
N GLU A 90 11.27 -3.25 15.44
CA GLU A 90 10.37 -2.09 15.44
C GLU A 90 11.16 -0.77 15.31
N GLY A 91 10.66 0.15 14.49
CA GLY A 91 11.32 1.42 14.20
C GLY A 91 12.46 1.34 13.17
N ALA A 92 12.98 0.15 12.87
CA ALA A 92 14.05 0.00 11.89
C ALA A 92 13.57 0.31 10.46
N ILE A 93 14.46 0.91 9.66
CA ILE A 93 14.27 1.04 8.22
C ILE A 93 14.80 -0.22 7.56
N VAL A 94 13.91 -0.95 6.88
CA VAL A 94 14.27 -2.17 6.15
C VAL A 94 13.93 -2.04 4.67
N SER A 95 14.68 -2.75 3.85
CA SER A 95 14.38 -2.90 2.42
C SER A 95 13.60 -4.19 2.23
N TYR A 96 12.39 -4.09 1.68
CA TYR A 96 11.59 -5.26 1.33
C TYR A 96 12.32 -6.10 0.27
N SER A 97 12.61 -7.35 0.63
CA SER A 97 13.16 -8.35 -0.27
C SER A 97 12.27 -9.58 -0.15
N PRO A 98 11.46 -9.91 -1.18
CA PRO A 98 10.65 -11.12 -1.16
C PRO A 98 11.56 -12.35 -0.97
N PRO A 99 11.10 -13.38 -0.25
CA PRO A 99 11.87 -14.62 -0.11
C PRO A 99 11.98 -15.34 -1.45
N ASN A 100 13.06 -16.09 -1.66
CA ASN A 100 13.13 -17.04 -2.77
C ASN A 100 12.25 -18.26 -2.43
N CYS A 101 11.03 -18.32 -2.98
CA CYS A 101 10.04 -19.34 -2.60
C CYS A 101 9.18 -19.72 -3.80
N ASN A 102 9.19 -21.03 -4.12
CA ASN A 102 8.52 -21.63 -5.27
C ASN A 102 7.26 -22.45 -4.89
N VAL A 103 6.89 -22.48 -3.61
CA VAL A 103 5.68 -23.17 -3.14
C VAL A 103 4.43 -22.43 -3.66
N GLY A 104 3.78 -23.01 -4.68
CA GLY A 104 2.61 -22.41 -5.34
C GLY A 104 1.39 -22.27 -4.43
N ASN A 105 1.03 -23.33 -3.70
CA ASN A 105 -0.16 -23.39 -2.84
C ASN A 105 0.12 -23.02 -1.37
N CYS A 106 0.98 -22.04 -1.14
CA CYS A 106 1.30 -21.58 0.22
C CYS A 106 0.21 -20.63 0.74
N LYS A 107 -0.47 -20.99 1.85
CA LYS A 107 -1.48 -20.14 2.49
C LYS A 107 -0.96 -18.76 2.95
N TYR A 108 0.35 -18.60 3.12
CA TYR A 108 0.99 -17.34 3.52
C TYR A 108 1.52 -16.53 2.33
N ARG A 109 1.22 -16.93 1.09
CA ARG A 109 1.76 -16.30 -0.12
C ARG A 109 1.54 -14.79 -0.15
N GLU A 110 0.38 -14.30 0.26
CA GLU A 110 0.09 -12.86 0.26
C GLU A 110 0.88 -12.07 1.32
N LEU A 111 1.32 -12.72 2.41
CA LEU A 111 2.19 -12.11 3.41
C LEU A 111 3.63 -12.02 2.91
N CYS A 112 4.12 -13.04 2.21
CA CYS A 112 5.48 -13.06 1.66
C CYS A 112 5.61 -12.22 0.37
N PHE A 113 4.52 -12.06 -0.39
CA PHE A 113 4.48 -11.39 -1.70
C PHE A 113 3.30 -10.42 -1.81
N PRO A 114 3.18 -9.42 -0.91
CA PRO A 114 2.09 -8.45 -0.98
C PRO A 114 2.15 -7.66 -2.29
N LYS A 115 1.02 -7.58 -3.00
CA LYS A 115 0.89 -6.90 -4.31
C LYS A 115 1.31 -5.42 -4.28
N ALA A 116 1.25 -4.79 -3.11
CA ALA A 116 1.61 -3.39 -2.90
C ALA A 116 3.13 -3.14 -2.91
N LEU A 117 3.95 -4.14 -2.61
CA LEU A 117 5.39 -3.98 -2.45
C LEU A 117 6.16 -4.52 -3.66
N ARG A 118 7.23 -3.82 -4.03
CA ARG A 118 8.22 -4.22 -5.02
C ARG A 118 9.56 -4.43 -4.31
N ARG A 119 10.34 -5.37 -4.82
CA ARG A 119 11.71 -5.60 -4.33
C ARG A 119 12.47 -4.27 -4.25
N ARG A 120 13.15 -4.04 -3.13
CA ARG A 120 13.88 -2.81 -2.75
C ARG A 120 13.04 -1.62 -2.29
N ASP A 121 11.72 -1.74 -2.15
CA ASP A 121 10.95 -0.71 -1.44
C ASP A 121 11.50 -0.59 -0.01
N LYS A 122 11.89 0.63 0.40
CA LYS A 122 12.32 0.93 1.76
C LYS A 122 11.11 1.31 2.61
N GLY A 123 11.13 0.94 3.89
CA GLY A 123 10.03 1.24 4.79
C GLY A 123 10.42 1.06 6.24
N VAL A 124 9.60 1.65 7.12
CA VAL A 124 9.77 1.54 8.57
C VAL A 124 8.94 0.36 9.06
N VAL A 125 9.52 -0.48 9.90
CA VAL A 125 8.79 -1.48 10.68
C VAL A 125 7.98 -0.71 11.74
N LYS A 126 6.66 -0.62 11.57
CA LYS A 126 5.78 0.09 12.50
C LYS A 126 5.35 -0.73 13.69
N ASP A 127 5.27 -2.03 13.50
CA ASP A 127 4.81 -2.98 14.50
C ASP A 127 5.20 -4.39 14.06
N ILE A 128 5.33 -5.29 15.02
CA ILE A 128 5.56 -6.72 14.80
C ILE A 128 4.31 -7.44 15.27
N LEU A 129 3.61 -8.08 14.33
CA LEU A 129 2.36 -8.75 14.64
C LEU A 129 2.62 -10.14 15.21
N ASP A 130 1.83 -10.52 16.21
CA ASP A 130 1.85 -11.87 16.78
C ASP A 130 1.10 -12.86 15.86
N ILE A 131 1.72 -13.15 14.72
CA ILE A 131 1.22 -14.11 13.72
C ILE A 131 2.32 -15.12 13.45
N THR A 132 2.06 -16.37 13.81
CA THR A 132 2.97 -17.48 13.56
C THR A 132 2.85 -17.97 12.11
N ILE A 133 3.98 -17.98 11.40
CA ILE A 133 4.08 -18.53 10.04
C ILE A 133 4.79 -19.87 10.10
N ASN A 134 4.04 -20.95 9.89
CA ASN A 134 4.62 -22.28 9.65
C ASN A 134 5.04 -22.37 8.18
N CYS A 135 6.22 -21.86 7.84
CA CYS A 135 6.71 -21.85 6.47
C CYS A 135 6.99 -23.29 5.99
N PRO A 136 6.42 -23.75 4.85
CA PRO A 136 6.71 -25.09 4.32
C PRO A 136 8.19 -25.32 3.97
N GLU A 137 8.93 -24.24 3.71
CA GLU A 137 10.36 -24.24 3.41
C GLU A 137 11.23 -24.08 4.69
N GLY A 138 10.64 -24.15 5.89
CA GLY A 138 11.36 -24.02 7.16
C GLY A 138 11.94 -22.62 7.44
N ARG A 139 11.54 -21.59 6.71
CA ARG A 139 12.06 -20.22 6.89
C ARG A 139 11.50 -19.58 8.16
N ASP A 140 12.40 -18.99 8.94
CA ASP A 140 12.06 -18.15 10.09
C ASP A 140 11.59 -16.76 9.65
N LEU A 141 10.29 -16.50 9.83
CA LEU A 141 9.60 -15.30 9.35
C LEU A 141 8.76 -14.67 10.46
N LYS A 142 8.78 -13.34 10.53
CA LYS A 142 7.86 -12.53 11.33
C LYS A 142 6.99 -11.66 10.43
N VAL A 143 5.72 -11.52 10.81
CA VAL A 143 4.79 -10.59 10.15
C VAL A 143 4.93 -9.22 10.78
N ILE A 144 5.10 -8.21 9.95
CA ILE A 144 5.22 -6.83 10.41
C ILE A 144 4.18 -5.92 9.73
N LEU A 145 3.93 -4.77 10.35
CA LEU A 145 3.34 -3.62 9.68
C LEU A 145 4.47 -2.80 9.04
N PHE A 146 4.64 -2.93 7.73
CA PHE A 146 5.66 -2.20 6.98
C PHE A 146 5.05 -0.91 6.42
N LEU A 147 5.51 0.26 6.86
CA LEU A 147 5.12 1.53 6.27
C LEU A 147 6.16 1.94 5.21
N PRO A 148 5.81 1.95 3.91
CA PRO A 148 6.75 2.37 2.88
C PRO A 148 7.17 3.83 3.08
N LEU A 149 8.48 4.08 2.96
CA LEU A 149 9.00 5.42 2.73
C LEU A 149 8.77 5.74 1.25
N GLY A 150 8.52 7.02 0.93
CA GLY A 150 8.06 7.45 -0.40
C GLY A 150 8.86 6.88 -1.58
N ARG A 151 8.25 6.90 -2.77
CA ARG A 151 8.95 6.65 -4.03
C ARG A 151 9.32 7.95 -4.71
#